data_AF-A0A9E1RPP5-F1
#
_entry.id   AF-A0A9E1RPP5-F1
#
_cell.length_a   1.000
_cell.length_b   1.000
_cell.length_c   1.000
_cell.angle_alpha   90.00
_cell.angle_beta   90.00
_cell.angle_gamma   90.00
#
_symmetry.space_group_name_H-M   'P 1'
#
loop_
_entity.id
_entity.type
_entity.pdbx_description
1 polymer ?
#
loop_
_entity_poly.entity_id
_entity_poly.type
_entity_poly.pdbx_seq_one_letter_code
_entity_poly.pdbx_strand_id
1 'polypeptide(L)' 'HAVRELGQTIVMVTHDPVAASYSDRVVFLADGQITDQLFQPTPDTVLDHMRRLGN' A
#
# COMPACT_ATOMS: atom_id res chain seq x y z
N HIS A 1 -3.70 -14.94 12.67
CA HIS A 1 -2.23 -15.13 12.75
C HIS A 1 -1.87 -16.17 11.70
N ALA A 2 -1.23 -15.80 10.57
CA ALA A 2 -0.94 -16.79 9.51
C ALA A 2 0.27 -16.46 8.62
N VAL A 3 0.68 -15.18 8.50
CA VAL A 3 1.75 -14.81 7.56
C VAL A 3 3.07 -14.52 8.26
N ARG A 4 3.04 -13.83 9.42
CA ARG A 4 4.27 -13.51 10.17
C ARG A 4 5.01 -14.74 10.71
N GLU A 5 4.34 -15.88 10.86
CA GLU A 5 4.91 -17.11 11.41
C GLU A 5 5.67 -17.96 10.37
N LEU A 6 5.42 -17.78 9.07
CA LEU A 6 6.04 -18.57 7.99
C LEU A 6 7.21 -17.84 7.31
N GLY A 7 7.58 -16.64 7.75
CA GLY A 7 8.66 -15.85 7.15
C GLY A 7 8.42 -15.47 5.68
N GLN A 8 7.18 -15.61 5.19
CA GLN A 8 6.83 -15.31 3.80
C GLN A 8 6.45 -13.84 3.66
N THR A 9 7.01 -13.20 2.62
CA THR A 9 6.61 -11.85 2.22
C THR A 9 5.40 -11.93 1.31
N ILE A 10 4.35 -11.16 1.63
CA ILE A 10 3.18 -11.01 0.76
C ILE A 10 3.32 -9.72 -0.03
N VAL A 11 3.15 -9.84 -1.34
CA VAL A 11 2.88 -8.70 -2.22
C VAL A 11 1.41 -8.77 -2.59
N MET A 12 0.68 -7.68 -2.36
CA MET A 12 -0.70 -7.53 -2.77
C MET A 12 -0.87 -6.28 -3.61
N VAL A 13 -1.82 -6.32 -4.54
CA VAL A 13 -2.23 -5.14 -5.32
C VAL A 13 -3.69 -4.88 -4.97
N THR A 14 -3.97 -3.67 -4.49
CA THR A 14 -5.31 -3.29 -4.07
C THR A 14 -5.54 -1.81 -4.31
N HIS A 15 -6.79 -1.45 -4.58
CA HIS A 15 -7.27 -0.07 -4.59
C HIS A 15 -8.03 0.29 -3.30
N ASP A 16 -8.03 -0.60 -2.30
CA ASP A 16 -8.63 -0.35 -0.99
C ASP A 16 -7.55 0.17 0.00
N PRO A 17 -7.68 1.41 0.51
CA PRO A 17 -6.73 1.99 1.45
C PRO A 17 -6.68 1.23 2.78
N VAL A 18 -7.78 0.60 3.21
CA VAL A 18 -7.83 -0.17 4.45
C VAL A 18 -6.96 -1.42 4.30
N ALA A 19 -7.14 -2.18 3.21
CA ALA A 19 -6.33 -3.34 2.91
C ALA A 19 -4.83 -2.98 2.80
N ALA A 20 -4.50 -1.89 2.09
CA ALA A 20 -3.12 -1.42 1.93
C ALA A 20 -2.46 -1.01 3.25
N SER A 21 -3.23 -0.46 4.20
CA SER A 21 -2.72 -0.03 5.50
C SER A 21 -2.21 -1.17 6.40
N TYR A 22 -2.58 -2.43 6.10
CA TYR A 22 -2.04 -3.59 6.82
C TYR A 22 -0.60 -3.94 6.42
N SER A 23 -0.10 -3.39 5.32
CA SER A 23 1.27 -3.62 4.87
C SER A 23 2.27 -2.79 5.66
N ASP A 24 3.50 -3.29 5.79
CA ASP A 24 4.58 -2.48 6.37
C ASP A 24 5.02 -1.33 5.41
N ARG A 25 4.77 -1.50 4.10
CA ARG A 25 5.07 -0.53 3.04
C ARG A 25 4.05 -0.58 1.90
N VAL A 26 3.56 0.58 1.49
CA VAL A 26 2.76 0.77 0.25
C VAL A 26 3.61 1.45 -0.80
N VAL A 27 3.59 0.94 -2.03
CA VAL A 27 4.23 1.57 -3.19
C VAL A 27 3.12 2.00 -4.15
N PHE A 28 3.18 3.24 -4.62
CA PHE A 28 2.24 3.80 -5.57
C PHE A 28 2.81 3.74 -6.97
N LEU A 29 1.97 3.31 -7.92
CA LEU A 29 2.31 3.19 -9.32
C LEU A 29 1.38 4.07 -10.16
N ALA A 30 1.94 4.83 -11.09
CA ALA A 30 1.21 5.51 -12.15
C ALA A 30 1.96 5.33 -13.47
N ASP A 31 1.23 5.04 -14.55
CA ASP A 31 1.81 4.85 -15.90
C ASP A 31 3.00 3.87 -15.95
N GLY A 32 2.94 2.80 -15.13
CA GLY A 32 3.99 1.79 -15.03
C GLY A 32 5.25 2.25 -14.29
N GLN A 33 5.23 3.44 -13.68
CA GLN A 33 6.34 4.00 -12.89
C GLN A 33 5.98 4.05 -11.40
N ILE A 34 6.98 3.85 -10.54
CA ILE A 34 6.83 4.11 -9.10
C ILE A 34 6.85 5.61 -8.88
N THR A 35 5.77 6.15 -8.33
CA THR A 35 5.62 7.59 -8.10
C THR A 35 5.87 7.98 -6.66
N ASP A 36 5.51 7.11 -5.71
CA ASP A 36 5.70 7.37 -4.28
C ASP A 36 5.65 6.08 -3.44
N GLN A 37 5.95 6.19 -2.15
CA GLN A 37 5.79 5.12 -1.17
C GLN A 37 5.52 5.62 0.25
N LEU A 38 4.78 4.82 1.02
CA LEU A 38 4.53 5.05 2.44
C LEU A 38 5.09 3.89 3.27
N PHE A 39 5.69 4.21 4.41
CA PHE A 39 6.08 3.25 5.46
C PHE A 39 5.14 3.37 6.64
N GLN A 40 4.79 2.24 7.27
CA GLN A 40 3.81 2.20 8.36
C GLN A 40 2.51 2.97 8.00
N PRO A 41 1.89 2.64 6.85
CA PRO A 41 0.73 3.34 6.33
C PRO A 41 -0.46 3.30 7.29
N THR A 42 -1.25 4.37 7.27
CA THR A 42 -2.62 4.39 7.83
C THR A 42 -3.63 4.48 6.70
N PRO A 43 -4.90 4.04 6.89
CA PRO A 43 -5.93 4.16 5.86
C PRO A 43 -6.05 5.58 5.31
N ASP A 44 -5.99 6.59 6.18
CA ASP A 44 -6.10 8.01 5.79
C ASP A 44 -4.92 8.43 4.92
N THR A 45 -3.69 8.11 5.30
CA THR A 45 -2.50 8.45 4.49
C THR A 45 -2.51 7.79 3.12
N VAL A 46 -3.02 6.56 3.02
CA VAL A 46 -3.14 5.86 1.73
C VAL A 46 -4.23 6.51 0.88
N LEU A 47 -5.41 6.76 1.46
CA LEU A 47 -6.53 7.40 0.76
C LEU A 47 -6.15 8.77 0.22
N ASP A 48 -5.48 9.59 1.02
CA ASP A 48 -5.00 10.90 0.62
C ASP A 48 -4.02 10.80 -0.55
N HIS A 49 -3.17 9.77 -0.57
CA HIS A 49 -2.25 9.57 -1.68
C HIS A 49 -2.94 9.12 -2.96
N MET A 50 -3.91 8.20 -2.86
CA MET A 50 -4.69 7.74 -4.01
C MET A 50 -5.47 8.89 -4.66
N ARG A 51 -6.02 9.80 -3.85
CA ARG A 51 -6.67 11.02 -4.35
C ARG A 51 -5.73 11.93 -5.13
N ARG A 52 -4.44 11.99 -4.77
CA ARG A 52 -3.43 12.77 -5.50
C ARG A 52 -3.04 12.15 -6.84
N LEU A 53 -3.19 10.84 -7.00
CA LEU A 53 -2.81 10.12 -8.23
C LEU A 53 -3.92 10.10 -9.29
N GLY A 54 -5.19 10.21 -8.87
CA GLY A 54 -6.33 10.27 -9.78
C GLY A 54 -6.62 11.67 -10.34
N ASN A 55 -5.87 12.68 -9.89
CA ASN A 55 -5.94 14.07 -10.36
C ASN A 55 -4.73 14.39 -11.25
#